data_AF-A0A537V1D3-F1
#
_entry.id   AF-A0A537V1D3-F1
#
_cell.length_a   1.000
_cell.length_b   1.000
_cell.length_c   1.000
_cell.angle_alpha   90.00
_cell.angle_beta   90.00
_cell.angle_gamma   90.00
#
_symmetry.space_group_name_H-M   'P 1'
#
loop_
_entity.id
_entity.type
_entity.pdbx_description
1 polymer ?
#
loop_
_entity_poly.entity_id
_entity_poly.type
_entity_poly.pdbx_seq_one_letter_code
_entity_poly.pdbx_strand_id
1 'polypeptide(L)' 'MQSALRLLDRDMMDKQRALDAALGQIERAFGKGSIMKLGSREAASDI' A
#
# COMPACT_ATOMS: atom_id res chain seq x y z
N MET A 1 -19.64 -23.01 4.49
CA MET A 1 -18.20 -22.67 4.54
C MET A 1 -17.82 -21.64 3.48
N GLN A 2 -18.58 -20.53 3.35
CA GLN A 2 -18.29 -19.45 2.37
C GLN A 2 -18.12 -18.08 3.05
N SER A 3 -18.50 -17.97 4.32
CA SER A 3 -18.39 -16.75 5.14
C SER A 3 -16.94 -16.41 5.48
N ALA A 4 -16.11 -17.41 5.79
CA ALA A 4 -14.71 -17.19 6.17
C ALA A 4 -13.85 -16.64 5.02
N LEU A 5 -14.06 -17.10 3.79
CA LEU A 5 -13.36 -16.59 2.60
C LEU A 5 -13.69 -15.11 2.36
N ARG A 6 -14.97 -14.74 2.45
CA ARG A 6 -15.41 -13.34 2.28
C ARG A 6 -14.91 -12.41 3.39
N LEU A 7 -14.74 -12.92 4.61
CA LEU A 7 -14.16 -12.14 5.70
C LEU A 7 -12.68 -11.87 5.45
N LEU A 8 -11.93 -12.87 5.01
CA LEU A 8 -10.52 -12.73 4.67
C LEU A 8 -10.29 -11.72 3.53
N ASP A 9 -11.14 -11.75 2.50
CA ASP A 9 -11.08 -10.78 1.40
C ASP A 9 -11.35 -9.35 1.87
N ARG A 10 -12.28 -9.17 2.81
CA ARG A 10 -12.55 -7.86 3.44
C ARG A 10 -11.35 -7.37 4.26
N ASP A 11 -10.79 -8.23 5.10
CA ASP A 11 -9.66 -7.87 5.95
C ASP A 11 -8.44 -7.46 5.12
N MET A 12 -8.20 -8.14 3.99
CA MET A 12 -7.14 -7.78 3.06
C MET A 12 -7.38 -6.43 2.39
N MET A 13 -8.62 -6.14 2.01
CA MET A 13 -8.99 -4.85 1.41
C MET A 13 -8.87 -3.69 2.41
N ASP A 14 -9.32 -3.88 3.65
CA ASP A 14 -9.22 -2.88 4.71
C ASP A 14 -7.76 -2.62 5.10
N LYS A 15 -6.93 -3.66 5.15
CA LYS A 15 -5.49 -3.53 5.37
C LYS A 15 -4.81 -2.71 4.27
N GLN A 16 -5.13 -2.96 3.00
CA GLN A 16 -4.56 -2.20 1.89
C GLN A 16 -4.98 -0.73 1.95
N ARG A 17 -6.24 -0.46 2.25
CA ARG A 17 -6.77 0.91 2.40
C ARG A 17 -6.10 1.67 3.55
N ALA A 18 -5.93 1.02 4.71
CA ALA A 18 -5.26 1.61 5.86
C ALA A 18 -3.79 1.91 5.55
N LEU A 19 -3.11 1.01 4.83
CA LEU A 19 -1.73 1.20 4.38
C LEU A 19 -1.62 2.43 3.46
N ASP A 20 -2.46 2.53 2.44
CA ASP A 20 -2.42 3.65 1.49
C ASP A 20 -2.72 5.00 2.16
N ALA A 21 -3.65 5.01 3.12
CA ALA A 21 -3.94 6.20 3.92
C ALA A 21 -2.75 6.63 4.79
N ALA A 22 -2.07 5.68 5.44
CA ALA A 22 -0.88 5.95 6.25
C ALA A 22 0.29 6.45 5.39
N LEU A 23 0.51 5.85 4.21
CA LEU A 23 1.53 6.32 3.26
C LEU A 23 1.26 7.77 2.83
N GLY A 24 0.00 8.10 2.49
CA GLY A 24 -0.37 9.48 2.15
C GLY A 24 -0.21 10.48 3.29
N GLN A 25 -0.41 10.05 4.55
CA GLN A 25 -0.13 10.89 5.71
C GLN A 25 1.37 11.18 5.87
N ILE A 26 2.22 10.17 5.67
CA ILE A 26 3.69 10.31 5.71
C ILE A 26 4.15 11.28 4.62
N GLU A 27 3.68 11.12 3.38
CA GLU A 27 4.03 12.03 2.28
C GLU A 27 3.57 13.47 2.53
N ARG A 28 2.39 13.67 3.14
CA ARG A 28 1.90 15.01 3.48
C ARG A 28 2.73 15.66 4.59
N ALA A 29 3.15 14.87 5.59
CA ALA A 29 3.90 15.37 6.73
C ALA A 29 5.37 15.67 6.40
N PHE A 30 6.01 14.86 5.54
CA PHE A 30 7.45 14.91 5.29
C PHE A 30 7.84 15.26 3.85
N GLY A 31 6.87 15.42 2.95
CA GLY A 31 7.09 15.66 1.52
C GLY A 31 7.06 14.39 0.68
N LYS A 32 6.90 14.56 -0.64
CA LYS A 32 6.85 13.46 -1.61
C LYS A 32 8.18 12.70 -1.62
N GLY A 33 8.14 11.37 -1.64
CA GLY A 33 9.34 10.52 -1.65
C GLY A 33 10.00 10.32 -0.28
N SER A 34 9.39 10.81 0.81
CA SER A 34 9.79 10.52 2.19
C SER A 34 9.60 9.05 2.59
N ILE A 35 8.75 8.33 1.86
CA ILE A 35 8.56 6.88 1.96
C ILE A 35 8.40 6.30 0.55
N MET A 36 9.11 5.20 0.25
CA MET A 36 9.03 4.51 -1.04
C MET A 36 9.18 3.00 -0.82
N LYS A 37 8.61 2.20 -1.74
CA LYS A 37 8.86 0.76 -1.77
C LYS A 37 10.27 0.50 -2.31
N LEU A 38 11.04 -0.31 -1.60
CA LEU A 38 12.34 -0.79 -2.07
C LEU A 38 12.15 -1.51 -3.43
N GLY A 39 12.97 -1.19 -4.42
CA GLY A 39 12.85 -1.73 -5.78
C GLY A 39 11.83 -1.03 -6.69
N SER A 40 11.05 -0.05 -6.19
CA SER A 40 10.07 0.68 -7.02
C SER A 40 10.68 1.50 -8.17
N ARG A 41 12.01 1.72 -8.17
CA ARG A 41 12.74 2.44 -9.22
C ARG A 41 13.33 1.52 -10.30
N GLU A 42 13.40 0.20 -10.06
CA GLU A 42 14.02 -0.74 -11.01
C GLU A 42 13.11 -1.00 -12.23
N ALA A 43 11.79 -0.86 -12.08
CA ALA A 43 10.85 -0.99 -13.19
C ALA A 43 10.89 0.19 -14.21
N ALA A 44 11.68 1.23 -13.94
CA ALA A 44 11.85 2.39 -14.84
C ALA A 44 13.24 2.48 -15.47
N SER A 45 14.12 1.50 -15.19
CA SER A 45 15.47 1.43 -15.78
C SER A 45 15.68 0.12 -16.54
N ASP A 46 14.76 -0.17 -17.45
CA ASP A 46 15.00 -1.08 -18.58
C ASP A 46 14.78 -0.24 -19.86
N ILE A 47 15.85 0.41 -20.33
CA ILE A 47 16.01 0.86 -21.72
C ILE A 47 17.09 -0.03 -22.33
#